data_AF-A0A5K1ATY4-F1
#
_entry.id   AF-A0A5K1ATY4-F1
#
_cell.length_a   1.000
_cell.length_b   1.000
_cell.length_c   1.000
_cell.angle_alpha   90.00
_cell.angle_beta   90.00
_cell.angle_gamma   90.00
#
_symmetry.space_group_name_H-M   'P 1'
#
loop_
_entity.id
_entity.type
_entity.pdbx_description
1 polymer ?
#
loop_
_entity_poly.entity_id
_entity_poly.type
_entity_poly.pdbx_seq_one_letter_code
_entity_poly.pdbx_strand_id
1 'polypeptide(L)' 'GDVMAGIEPTAGTINDVCAFGESGLLLLALEGSQIPAYFIPALGPAPKWCSYLEHLT' A
#
# COMPACT_ATOMS: atom_id res chain seq x y z
N GLY A 1 0.08 19.34 7.78
CA GLY A 1 0.45 17.98 7.36
C GLY A 1 0.57 18.02 5.87
N ASP A 2 1.73 17.66 5.34
CA ASP A 2 1.96 17.59 3.90
C ASP A 2 1.38 16.28 3.37
N VAL A 3 0.67 16.32 2.24
CA VAL A 3 0.10 15.11 1.62
C VAL A 3 1.19 14.47 0.78
N MET A 4 1.73 13.34 1.25
CA MET A 4 2.85 12.67 0.55
C MET A 4 2.42 11.84 -0.65
N ALA A 5 1.23 11.22 -0.59
CA ALA A 5 0.69 10.40 -1.68
C ALA A 5 -0.84 10.35 -1.62
N GLY A 6 -1.48 10.42 -2.78
CA GLY A 6 -2.92 10.15 -2.94
C GLY A 6 -3.09 8.77 -3.59
N ILE A 7 -3.86 7.89 -2.94
CA ILE A 7 -4.19 6.56 -3.47
C ILE A 7 -5.66 6.59 -3.88
N GLU A 8 -5.93 6.50 -5.18
CA GLU A 8 -7.28 6.41 -5.73
C GLU A 8 -7.51 5.00 -6.29
N PRO A 9 -8.19 4.11 -5.55
CA PRO A 9 -8.49 2.78 -6.02
C PRO A 9 -9.62 2.82 -7.07
N THR A 10 -9.45 2.06 -8.15
CA THR A 10 -10.46 1.92 -9.21
C THR A 10 -11.61 0.98 -8.84
N ALA A 11 -11.47 0.19 -7.77
CA ALA A 11 -12.33 -0.95 -7.47
C ALA A 11 -13.33 -0.71 -6.31
N GLY A 12 -13.93 0.48 -6.25
CA GLY A 12 -15.01 0.80 -5.31
C GLY A 12 -14.54 1.48 -4.03
N THR A 13 -15.40 1.45 -3.00
CA THR A 13 -15.19 2.18 -1.74
C THR A 13 -14.07 1.55 -0.91
N ILE A 14 -13.24 2.39 -0.30
CA ILE A 14 -12.26 1.95 0.70
C ILE A 14 -13.02 1.68 2.00
N ASN A 15 -13.01 0.41 2.43
CA ASN A 15 -13.55 0.00 3.72
C ASN A 15 -12.53 0.18 4.84
N ASP A 16 -11.26 -0.18 4.56
CA ASP A 16 -10.18 -0.08 5.55
C ASP A 16 -8.81 0.02 4.88
N VAL A 17 -7.83 0.54 5.61
CA VAL A 17 -6.42 0.64 5.17
C VAL A 17 -5.52 0.09 6.27
N CYS A 18 -4.70 -0.89 5.91
CA CYS A 18 -3.72 -1.48 6.81
C CYS A 18 -2.31 -1.15 6.32
N ALA A 19 -1.58 -0.37 7.13
CA ALA A 19 -0.16 -0.11 6.92
C ALA A 19 0.66 -1.16 7.69
N PHE A 20 1.65 -1.77 7.02
CA PHE A 20 2.46 -2.80 7.65
C PHE A 20 3.65 -2.18 8.42
N GLY A 21 3.45 -1.89 9.71
CA GLY A 21 4.52 -1.41 10.60
C GLY A 21 5.21 -0.14 10.08
N GLU A 22 6.54 -0.10 10.18
CA GLU A 22 7.39 0.99 9.66
C GLU A 22 7.79 0.78 8.18
N SER A 23 7.09 -0.08 7.46
CA SER A 23 7.34 -0.32 6.03
C SER A 23 6.48 0.59 5.15
N GLY A 24 6.91 0.78 3.90
CA GLY A 24 6.13 1.49 2.90
C GLY A 24 4.91 0.72 2.36
N LEU A 25 4.58 -0.45 2.91
CA LEU A 25 3.54 -1.33 2.38
C LEU A 25 2.16 -1.00 2.97
N LEU A 26 1.20 -0.76 2.09
CA LEU A 26 -0.19 -0.42 2.38
C LEU A 26 -1.12 -1.41 1.69
N LEU A 27 -2.08 -1.94 2.45
CA LEU A 27 -3.12 -2.84 1.96
C LEU A 27 -4.47 -2.13 2.09
N LEU A 28 -5.23 -2.06 1.01
CA LEU A 28 -6.56 -1.43 1.04
C LEU A 28 -7.65 -2.51 0.95
N ALA A 29 -8.50 -2.58 1.96
CA ALA A 29 -9.71 -3.37 1.90
C ALA A 29 -10.76 -2.58 1.12
N LEU A 30 -11.09 -3.05 -0.09
CA LEU A 30 -12.11 -2.47 -0.96
C LEU A 30 -13.34 -3.37 -1.01
N GLU A 31 -14.45 -2.89 -1.57
CA GLU A 31 -15.65 -3.70 -1.89
C GLU A 31 -15.45 -4.64 -3.10
N GLY A 32 -14.24 -5.20 -3.24
CA GLY A 32 -13.85 -6.09 -4.32
C GLY A 32 -13.29 -7.41 -3.80
N SER A 33 -13.22 -8.40 -4.67
CA SER A 33 -12.62 -9.71 -4.34
C SER A 33 -11.10 -9.64 -4.15
N GLN A 34 -10.45 -8.62 -4.73
CA GLN A 34 -9.01 -8.41 -4.64
C GLN A 34 -8.69 -7.25 -3.70
N ILE A 35 -7.73 -7.48 -2.81
CA ILE A 35 -7.16 -6.47 -1.93
C ILE A 35 -5.90 -5.93 -2.62
N PRO A 36 -5.89 -4.70 -3.14
CA PRO A 36 -4.69 -4.13 -3.72
C PRO A 36 -3.65 -3.80 -2.63
N ALA A 37 -2.39 -4.06 -2.96
CA ALA A 37 -1.23 -3.72 -2.16
C ALA A 37 -0.44 -2.61 -2.86
N TYR A 38 -0.22 -1.49 -2.17
CA TYR A 38 0.56 -0.36 -2.65
C TYR A 38 1.83 -0.25 -1.83
N PHE A 39 2.96 0.01 -2.51
CA PHE A 39 4.24 0.21 -1.85
C PHE A 39 4.73 1.63 -2.11
N ILE A 40 5.01 2.37 -1.04
CA ILE A 40 5.52 3.73 -1.06
C ILE A 40 6.94 3.72 -0.44
N PRO A 41 8.01 3.69 -1.26
CA PRO A 41 9.37 3.61 -0.74
C PRO A 41 9.79 4.83 0.09
N ALA A 42 9.11 5.97 -0.07
CA ALA A 42 9.34 7.17 0.73
C ALA A 42 8.86 7.03 2.20
N LEU A 43 7.94 6.12 2.49
CA LEU A 43 7.44 5.87 3.85
C LEU A 43 8.32 4.87 4.62
N GLY A 44 9.01 3.96 3.93
CA GLY A 44 9.89 2.98 4.55
C GLY A 44 10.28 1.84 3.60
N PRO A 45 11.26 1.00 4.00
CA PRO A 45 11.72 -0.14 3.20
C PRO A 45 10.64 -1.22 3.06
N ALA A 46 10.73 -2.08 2.05
CA ALA A 46 9.78 -3.19 1.94
C ALA A 46 10.00 -4.22 3.05
N PRO A 47 8.94 -4.91 3.51
CA PRO A 47 9.11 -5.98 4.47
C PRO A 47 9.96 -7.12 3.86
N LYS A 48 10.75 -7.81 4.71
CA LYS A 48 11.72 -8.84 4.28
C LYS A 48 11.13 -9.99 3.44
N TRP A 49 9.84 -10.24 3.56
CA TRP A 49 9.10 -11.26 2.78
C TRP A 49 8.58 -10.72 1.43
N CYS A 50 8.64 -9.42 1.22
CA CYS A 50 8.26 -8.69 0.02
C CYS A 50 9.43 -7.90 -0.59
N SER A 51 10.68 -8.34 -0.41
CA SER A 51 11.85 -7.70 -1.05
C SER A 51 11.75 -7.63 -2.57
N TYR A 52 10.95 -8.51 -3.20
CA TYR A 52 10.69 -8.47 -4.63
C TYR A 52 9.93 -7.20 -5.09
N LEU A 53 9.12 -6.58 -4.21
CA LEU A 53 8.44 -5.32 -4.54
C LEU A 53 9.42 -4.15 -4.71
N GLU A 54 10.57 -4.17 -4.02
CA GLU A 54 11.62 -3.15 -4.20
C GLU A 54 12.27 -3.23 -5.59
N HIS A 55 12.25 -4.41 -6.21
CA HIS A 55 12.85 -4.66 -7.52
C HIS A 55 11.89 -4.43 -8.70
N LEU A 56 10.61 -4.18 -8.44
CA LEU A 56 9.56 -4.03 -9.48
C LEU A 56 9.27 -2.58 -9.87
N THR A 57 9.89 -1.60 -9.18
CA THR A 57 9.57 -0.17 -9.34
C THR A 57 10.71 0.61 -9.97
#